data_AF-A0A661JTU1-F1
#
_entry.id   AF-A0A661JTU1-F1
#
_cell.length_a   1.000
_cell.length_b   1.000
_cell.length_c   1.000
_cell.angle_alpha   90.00
_cell.angle_beta   90.00
_cell.angle_gamma   90.00
#
_symmetry.space_group_name_H-M   'P 1'
#
loop_
_entity.id
_entity.type
_entity.pdbx_description
1 polymer ?
#
loop_
_entity_poly.entity_id
_entity_poly.type
_entity_poly.pdbx_seq_one_letter_code
_entity_poly.pdbx_strand_id
1 'polypeptide(L)'
;MKENLQRDRLYYKIGEVSEIVGVKPHVIRYWEQEFGLRPSRGAGLRRRYRREDLERILFIKRLLYQEGLTIAGARRRIKEGGFREGNEERYRRLLEELRQELIKLKELLSP
;
A
#
# COMPACT_ATOMS: atom_id res chain seq x y z
N MET A 1 -15.42 5.40 15.12
CA MET A 1 -16.14 4.73 14.00
C MET A 1 -15.89 5.45 12.66
N LYS A 2 -14.65 5.50 12.15
CA LYS A 2 -14.35 5.99 10.78
C LYS A 2 -13.35 5.12 9.99
N GLU A 3 -12.71 4.13 10.61
CA GLU A 3 -11.64 3.34 9.96
C GLU A 3 -12.12 2.16 9.08
N ASN A 4 -13.33 1.65 9.26
CA ASN A 4 -13.82 0.50 8.47
C ASN A 4 -14.41 0.88 7.10
N LEU A 5 -14.80 2.14 6.85
CA LEU A 5 -15.38 2.55 5.56
C LEU A 5 -14.38 2.60 4.40
N GLN A 6 -13.08 2.54 4.66
CA GLN A 6 -12.06 2.51 3.60
C GLN A 6 -11.86 1.10 3.01
N ARG A 7 -12.39 0.04 3.63
CA ARG A 7 -12.16 -1.34 3.17
C ARG A 7 -12.90 -1.69 1.87
N ASP A 8 -14.11 -1.16 1.67
CA ASP A 8 -15.01 -1.53 0.55
C ASP A 8 -14.93 -0.62 -0.68
N ARG A 9 -14.05 0.37 -0.68
CA ARG A 9 -13.97 1.31 -1.80
C ARG A 9 -13.21 0.71 -2.98
N LEU A 10 -13.90 0.53 -4.11
CA LEU A 10 -13.35 -0.03 -5.35
C LEU A 10 -12.25 0.84 -5.97
N TYR A 11 -12.34 2.16 -5.84
CA TYR A 11 -11.40 3.10 -6.45
C TYR A 11 -11.14 4.37 -5.62
N TYR A 12 -9.91 4.85 -5.68
CA TYR A 12 -9.43 6.10 -5.09
C TYR A 12 -9.09 7.12 -6.19
N LYS A 13 -9.33 8.40 -5.94
CA LYS A 13 -8.87 9.52 -6.77
C LYS A 13 -7.43 9.89 -6.38
N ILE A 14 -6.69 10.55 -7.27
CA ILE A 14 -5.30 10.95 -6.99
C ILE A 14 -5.13 11.82 -5.74
N GLY A 15 -6.10 12.69 -5.42
CA GLY A 15 -6.06 13.51 -4.21
C GLY A 15 -6.14 12.65 -2.95
N GLU A 16 -7.02 11.66 -2.94
CA GLU A 16 -7.17 10.72 -1.82
C GLU A 16 -5.93 9.85 -1.66
N VAL A 17 -5.36 9.37 -2.77
CA VAL A 17 -4.08 8.64 -2.74
C VAL A 17 -2.95 9.54 -2.21
N SER A 18 -2.93 10.80 -2.60
CA SER A 18 -1.95 11.80 -2.13
C SER A 18 -2.04 12.00 -0.62
N GLU A 19 -3.25 12.11 -0.08
CA GLU A 19 -3.49 12.21 1.36
C GLU A 19 -3.06 10.94 2.10
N ILE A 20 -3.48 9.75 1.63
CA ILE A 20 -3.15 8.47 2.27
C ILE A 20 -1.64 8.21 2.25
N VAL A 21 -1.00 8.43 1.10
CA VAL A 21 0.43 8.17 0.92
C VAL A 21 1.26 9.28 1.54
N GLY A 22 0.70 10.48 1.74
CA GLY A 22 1.41 11.63 2.29
C GLY A 22 2.49 12.19 1.34
N VAL A 23 2.25 12.15 0.03
CA VAL A 23 3.12 12.77 -0.99
C VAL A 23 2.27 13.54 -1.99
N LYS A 24 2.83 14.58 -2.60
CA LYS A 24 2.08 15.44 -3.55
C LYS A 24 1.62 14.65 -4.78
N PRO A 25 0.50 15.03 -5.43
CA PRO A 25 -0.03 14.31 -6.60
C PRO A 25 0.96 14.17 -7.76
N HIS A 26 1.85 15.16 -7.98
CA HIS A 26 2.85 15.06 -9.05
C HIS A 26 3.91 13.99 -8.77
N VAL A 27 4.23 13.70 -7.50
CA VAL A 27 5.15 12.64 -7.10
C VAL A 27 4.54 11.27 -7.44
N ILE A 28 3.24 11.09 -7.17
CA ILE A 28 2.52 9.87 -7.55
C ILE A 28 2.54 9.68 -9.07
N ARG A 29 2.28 10.74 -9.85
CA ARG A 29 2.36 10.68 -11.32
C ARG A 29 3.77 10.33 -11.80
N TYR A 30 4.79 10.87 -11.16
CA TYR A 30 6.17 10.54 -11.48
C TYR A 30 6.46 9.06 -11.20
N TRP A 31 6.04 8.53 -10.05
CA TRP A 31 6.19 7.10 -9.75
C TRP A 31 5.41 6.19 -10.69
N GLU A 32 4.23 6.61 -11.15
CA GLU A 32 3.51 5.85 -12.18
C GLU A 32 4.37 5.64 -13.43
N GLN A 33 5.07 6.69 -13.88
CA GLN A 33 5.95 6.62 -15.03
C GLN A 33 7.18 5.75 -14.73
N GLU A 34 7.85 5.99 -13.61
CA GLU A 34 9.10 5.30 -13.27
C GLU A 34 8.94 3.81 -12.95
N PHE A 35 7.79 3.43 -12.38
CA PHE A 35 7.51 2.05 -11.94
C PHE A 35 6.45 1.34 -12.79
N GLY A 36 5.97 1.98 -13.86
CA GLY A 36 5.04 1.38 -14.82
C GLY A 36 3.65 1.12 -14.22
N LEU A 37 3.21 1.89 -13.23
CA LEU A 37 1.87 1.76 -12.66
C LEU A 37 0.84 2.26 -13.67
N ARG A 38 -0.20 1.45 -13.92
CA ARG A 38 -1.26 1.76 -14.88
C ARG A 38 -2.62 1.81 -14.17
N PRO A 39 -2.89 2.87 -13.37
CA PRO A 39 -4.21 3.03 -12.75
C PRO A 39 -5.29 3.09 -13.84
N SER A 40 -6.43 2.49 -13.57
CA SER A 40 -7.56 2.49 -14.51
C SER A 40 -7.97 3.92 -14.85
N ARG A 41 -8.29 4.19 -16.13
CA ARG A 41 -8.84 5.47 -16.55
C ARG A 41 -10.36 5.41 -16.33
N GLY A 42 -10.87 6.23 -15.42
CA GLY A 42 -12.32 6.40 -15.25
C GLY A 42 -12.95 7.21 -16.39
N ALA A 43 -14.27 7.39 -16.34
CA ALA A 43 -14.98 8.35 -17.18
C ALA A 43 -14.31 9.74 -17.09
N GLY A 44 -14.03 10.35 -18.25
CA GLY A 44 -13.35 11.66 -18.34
C GLY A 44 -11.84 11.64 -18.11
N LEU A 45 -11.14 10.53 -18.40
CA LEU A 45 -9.66 10.41 -18.34
C LEU A 45 -9.03 10.63 -16.95
N ARG A 46 -9.84 10.65 -15.88
CA ARG A 46 -9.33 10.79 -14.51
C ARG A 46 -8.79 9.46 -14.00
N ARG A 47 -7.62 9.50 -13.36
CA ARG A 47 -6.97 8.33 -12.75
C ARG A 47 -7.83 7.79 -11.61
N ARG A 48 -8.07 6.48 -11.63
CA ARG A 48 -8.71 5.71 -10.56
C ARG A 48 -7.76 4.61 -10.12
N TYR A 49 -7.30 4.69 -8.88
CA TYR A 49 -6.40 3.73 -8.27
C TYR A 49 -7.21 2.68 -7.55
N ARG A 50 -6.90 1.40 -7.78
CA ARG A 50 -7.41 0.30 -6.98
C ARG A 50 -6.61 0.19 -5.69
N ARG A 51 -7.10 -0.63 -4.75
CA ARG A 51 -6.35 -0.98 -3.53
C ARG A 51 -4.94 -1.47 -3.84
N GLU A 52 -4.78 -2.35 -4.82
CA GLU A 52 -3.47 -2.88 -5.23
C GLU A 52 -2.52 -1.78 -5.75
N ASP A 53 -3.05 -0.77 -6.45
CA ASP A 53 -2.25 0.38 -6.92
C ASP A 53 -1.74 1.20 -5.73
N LEU A 54 -2.61 1.42 -4.73
CA LEU A 54 -2.26 2.12 -3.50
C LEU A 54 -1.19 1.36 -2.70
N GLU A 55 -1.32 0.04 -2.57
CA GLU A 55 -0.33 -0.81 -1.89
C GLU A 55 1.04 -0.75 -2.57
N ARG A 56 1.07 -0.79 -3.91
CA ARG A 56 2.32 -0.60 -4.66
C ARG A 56 2.95 0.77 -4.43
N ILE A 57 2.14 1.83 -4.42
CA ILE A 57 2.61 3.20 -4.18
C ILE A 57 3.19 3.35 -2.76
N LEU A 58 2.52 2.77 -1.75
CA LEU A 58 3.02 2.73 -0.38
C LEU A 58 4.34 1.95 -0.28
N PHE A 59 4.46 0.85 -1.04
CA PHE A 59 5.71 0.10 -1.08
C PHE A 59 6.85 0.90 -1.70
N ILE A 60 6.60 1.58 -2.82
CA ILE A 60 7.57 2.49 -3.44
C ILE A 60 8.00 3.57 -2.46
N LYS A 61 7.06 4.17 -1.71
CA LYS A 61 7.37 5.16 -0.68
C LYS A 61 8.34 4.60 0.36
N ARG A 62 8.10 3.39 0.88
CA ARG A 62 9.00 2.72 1.83
C ARG A 62 10.41 2.56 1.25
N LEU A 63 10.52 2.02 0.04
CA LEU A 63 11.81 1.80 -0.61
C LEU A 63 12.61 3.11 -0.76
N LEU A 64 11.94 4.20 -1.15
CA LEU A 64 12.60 5.46 -1.41
C LEU A 64 12.89 6.29 -0.15
N TYR A 65 11.95 6.35 0.80
CA TYR A 65 12.03 7.26 1.95
C TYR A 65 12.53 6.60 3.23
N GLN A 66 12.25 5.30 3.43
CA GLN A 66 12.64 4.59 4.63
C GLN A 66 13.93 3.79 4.40
N GLU A 67 14.04 3.11 3.26
CA GLU A 67 15.23 2.33 2.91
C GLU A 67 16.28 3.13 2.14
N GLY A 68 15.94 4.36 1.70
CA GLY A 68 16.88 5.27 1.04
C GLY A 68 17.33 4.82 -0.35
N LEU A 69 16.60 3.91 -1.00
CA LEU A 69 16.95 3.44 -2.33
C LEU A 69 16.77 4.56 -3.37
N THR A 70 17.63 4.56 -4.38
CA THR A 70 17.40 5.36 -5.60
C THR A 70 16.24 4.78 -6.41
N ILE A 71 15.69 5.54 -7.35
CA ILE A 71 14.65 5.06 -8.28
C ILE A 71 15.10 3.78 -8.99
N ALA A 72 16.36 3.72 -9.44
CA ALA A 72 16.93 2.55 -10.09
C ALA A 72 17.00 1.34 -9.13
N GLY A 73 17.44 1.56 -7.89
CA GLY A 73 17.49 0.52 -6.86
C GLY A 73 16.10 -0.02 -6.50
N ALA A 74 15.14 0.87 -6.26
CA ALA A 74 13.76 0.49 -5.98
C ALA A 74 13.12 -0.26 -7.17
N ARG A 75 13.38 0.16 -8.40
CA ARG A 75 12.89 -0.52 -9.61
C ARG A 75 13.44 -1.95 -9.70
N ARG A 76 14.72 -2.13 -9.40
CA ARG A 76 15.35 -3.46 -9.37
C ARG A 76 14.69 -4.33 -8.30
N ARG A 77 14.55 -3.83 -7.07
CA ARG A 77 13.91 -4.56 -5.96
C ARG A 77 12.48 -5.00 -6.28
N ILE A 78 11.69 -4.13 -6.94
CA ILE A 78 10.32 -4.47 -7.34
C ILE A 78 10.33 -5.58 -8.41
N LYS A 79 11.23 -5.52 -9.39
CA LYS A 79 11.36 -6.54 -10.45
C LYS A 79 11.78 -7.90 -9.90
N GLU A 80 12.62 -7.91 -8.87
CA GLU A 80 13.09 -9.12 -8.19
C GLU A 80 12.02 -9.76 -7.28
N GLY A 81 10.80 -9.21 -7.23
CA GLY A 81 9.70 -9.78 -6.45
C GLY A 81 9.51 -9.15 -5.08
N GLY A 82 10.30 -8.13 -4.70
CA GLY A 82 10.30 -7.52 -3.37
C GLY A 82 8.94 -6.97 -2.92
N PHE A 83 8.02 -6.63 -3.85
CA PHE A 83 6.66 -6.25 -3.49
C PHE A 83 5.84 -7.43 -2.93
N ARG A 84 5.98 -8.62 -3.52
CA ARG A 84 5.29 -9.83 -3.05
C ARG A 84 5.86 -10.27 -1.72
N GLU A 85 7.20 -10.36 -1.63
CA GLU A 85 7.90 -10.72 -0.39
C GLU A 85 7.55 -9.77 0.76
N GLY A 86 7.58 -8.46 0.50
CA GLY A 86 7.21 -7.46 1.50
C GLY A 86 5.75 -7.52 1.94
N ASN A 87 4.85 -7.99 1.07
CA ASN A 87 3.45 -8.23 1.43
C ASN A 87 3.30 -9.50 2.28
N GLU A 88 3.95 -10.60 1.90
CA GLU A 88 3.93 -11.84 2.67
C GLU A 88 4.47 -11.65 4.08
N GLU A 89 5.58 -10.92 4.22
CA GLU A 89 6.14 -10.57 5.53
C GLU A 89 5.18 -9.73 6.36
N ARG A 90 4.48 -8.77 5.73
CA ARG A 90 3.46 -7.96 6.39
C ARG A 90 2.26 -8.80 6.83
N TYR A 91 1.75 -9.68 5.99
CA TYR A 91 0.64 -10.59 6.33
C TYR A 91 1.03 -11.53 7.47
N ARG A 92 2.24 -12.08 7.45
CA ARG A 92 2.77 -12.93 8.52
C ARG A 92 2.78 -12.19 9.86
N ARG A 93 3.29 -10.95 9.88
CA ARG A 93 3.27 -10.09 11.10
C ARG A 93 1.85 -9.84 11.60
N LEU A 94 0.94 -9.46 10.71
CA LEU A 94 -0.46 -9.19 11.07
C LEU A 94 -1.16 -10.43 11.63
N LEU A 95 -0.93 -11.61 11.04
CA LEU A 95 -1.50 -12.87 11.52
C LEU A 95 -0.96 -13.24 12.90
N GLU A 96 0.31 -12.99 13.16
CA GLU A 96 0.91 -13.22 14.48
C GLU A 96 0.32 -12.27 15.51
N GLU A 97 0.22 -10.97 15.21
CA GLU A 97 -0.41 -9.98 16.11
C GLU A 97 -1.86 -10.37 16.45
N LEU A 98 -2.66 -10.70 15.42
CA LEU A 98 -4.05 -11.12 15.61
C LEU A 98 -4.14 -12.41 16.43
N ARG A 99 -3.25 -13.37 16.19
CA ARG A 99 -3.18 -14.60 16.99
C ARG A 99 -2.91 -14.27 18.46
N GLN A 100 -1.96 -13.39 18.76
CA GLN A 100 -1.64 -12.99 20.14
C GLN A 100 -2.82 -12.28 20.81
N GLU A 101 -3.53 -11.41 20.09
CA GLU A 101 -4.76 -10.77 20.61
C GLU A 101 -5.85 -11.80 20.93
N LEU A 102 -6.08 -12.77 20.04
CA LEU A 102 -7.08 -13.81 20.25
C LEU A 102 -6.73 -14.71 21.44
N ILE A 103 -5.44 -15.02 21.66
CA ILE A 103 -4.98 -15.78 22.82
C ILE A 103 -5.30 -15.01 24.11
N LYS A 104 -4.94 -13.73 24.18
CA LYS A 104 -5.23 -12.88 25.34
C LYS A 104 -6.73 -12.81 25.64
N LEU A 105 -7.56 -12.65 24.62
CA LEU A 105 -9.02 -12.64 24.77
C LEU A 105 -9.55 -13.98 25.28
N LYS A 106 -9.01 -15.10 24.79
CA LYS A 106 -9.40 -16.43 25.25
C LYS A 106 -9.07 -16.62 26.74
N GLU A 107 -7.90 -16.19 27.18
CA GLU A 107 -7.47 -16.25 28.58
C GLU A 107 -8.38 -15.42 29.49
N LEU A 108 -8.78 -14.22 29.05
CA LEU A 108 -9.70 -13.35 29.79
C LEU A 108 -11.12 -13.91 29.92
N LEU A 109 -11.55 -14.75 28.97
CA LEU A 109 -12.90 -15.32 28.90
C LEU A 109 -12.98 -16.75 29.46
N SER A 110 -11.86 -17.32 29.90
CA SER A 110 -11.78 -18.66 30.49
C SER A 110 -11.26 -18.59 31.94
N PRO A 111 -12.07 -18.06 32.89
CA PRO A 111 -11.76 -18.12 34.32
C PRO A 111 -11.78 -19.54 34.89
#